data_AF-A0A355WM93-F1
#
_entry.id   AF-A0A355WM93-F1
#
_cell.length_a   1.000
_cell.length_b   1.000
_cell.length_c   1.000
_cell.angle_alpha   90.00
_cell.angle_beta   90.00
_cell.angle_gamma   90.00
#
_symmetry.space_group_name_H-M   'P 1'
#
loop_
_entity.id
_entity.type
_entity.pdbx_description
1 polymer ?
#
loop_
_entity_poly.entity_id
_entity_poly.type
_entity_poly.pdbx_seq_one_letter_code
_entity_poly.pdbx_strand_id
1 'polypeptide(L)'
;GGLVLAEDHILPVCAPALAKQVQQPADLAAMLWLKDSLWPDDWAMWVQKTQLALPNLPETVSYSLYSLALEEARNGAGILMGHDFLVQASLLDGSLVAPFNTPVSTGKVVKARLRDGDQRGLSPRLVRALAAAA
;
A
#
# COMPACT_ATOMS: atom_id res chain seq x y z
N GLY A 1 -0.28 -23.01 8.24
CA GLY A 1 -1.44 -23.22 7.35
C GLY A 1 -2.30 -21.97 7.31
N GLY A 2 -2.99 -21.72 6.20
CA GLY A 2 -3.87 -20.58 5.99
C GLY A 2 -4.19 -20.43 4.51
N LEU A 3 -5.39 -19.93 4.19
CA LEU A 3 -5.83 -19.68 2.82
C LEU A 3 -5.24 -18.35 2.36
N VAL A 4 -4.50 -18.36 1.24
CA VAL A 4 -3.99 -17.13 0.62
C VAL A 4 -5.17 -16.40 -0.04
N LEU A 5 -5.34 -15.13 0.32
CA LEU A 5 -6.39 -14.27 -0.24
C LEU A 5 -5.85 -13.36 -1.34
N ALA A 6 -4.71 -12.72 -1.09
CA ALA A 6 -4.08 -11.79 -2.01
C ALA A 6 -2.56 -11.80 -1.87
N GLU A 7 -1.87 -11.51 -2.97
CA GLU A 7 -0.46 -11.13 -2.94
C GLU A 7 -0.32 -9.69 -2.47
N ASP A 8 0.67 -9.45 -1.62
CA ASP A 8 0.91 -8.12 -1.09
C ASP A 8 1.78 -7.31 -2.06
N HIS A 9 1.20 -6.24 -2.59
CA HIS A 9 1.84 -5.28 -3.48
C HIS A 9 1.83 -3.91 -2.83
N ILE A 10 2.92 -3.17 -3.00
CA ILE A 10 3.04 -1.79 -2.51
C ILE A 10 3.24 -0.81 -3.66
N LEU A 11 2.64 0.36 -3.52
CA LEU A 11 2.79 1.49 -4.45
C LEU A 11 2.61 2.84 -3.74
N PRO A 12 3.28 3.91 -4.18
CA PRO A 12 3.04 5.24 -3.64
C PRO A 12 1.60 5.66 -3.90
N VAL A 13 0.94 6.22 -2.90
CA VAL A 13 -0.39 6.80 -2.98
C VAL A 13 -0.46 8.14 -2.27
N CYS A 14 -1.24 9.07 -2.79
CA CYS A 14 -1.44 10.39 -2.20
C CYS A 14 -2.79 11.00 -2.58
N ALA A 15 -3.17 12.10 -1.93
CA ALA A 15 -4.34 12.87 -2.34
C ALA A 15 -4.20 13.41 -3.78
N PRO A 16 -5.31 13.51 -4.55
CA PRO A 16 -5.29 14.00 -5.93
C PRO A 16 -4.62 15.37 -6.11
N ALA A 17 -4.69 16.25 -5.11
CA ALA A 17 -4.06 17.57 -5.16
C ALA A 17 -2.52 17.51 -5.13
N LEU A 18 -1.96 16.54 -4.39
CA LEU A 18 -0.52 16.36 -4.29
C LEU A 18 0.04 15.68 -5.55
N ALA A 19 -0.71 14.73 -6.13
CA ALA A 19 -0.32 14.06 -7.37
C ALA A 19 -0.10 15.04 -8.54
N LYS A 20 -0.83 16.17 -8.60
CA LYS A 20 -0.65 17.21 -9.63
C LYS A 20 0.71 17.92 -9.57
N GLN A 21 1.41 17.82 -8.45
CA GLN A 21 2.72 18.45 -8.23
C GLN A 21 3.88 17.53 -8.62
N VAL A 22 3.59 16.27 -8.96
CA VAL A 22 4.58 15.22 -9.24
C VAL A 22 4.48 14.88 -10.72
N GLN A 23 5.53 15.12 -11.49
CA GLN A 23 5.56 14.87 -12.94
C GLN A 23 6.30 13.58 -13.29
N GLN A 24 7.30 13.23 -12.49
CA GLN A 24 8.13 12.03 -12.66
C GLN A 24 8.42 11.37 -11.31
N PRO A 25 8.74 10.06 -11.28
CA PRO A 25 8.98 9.34 -10.01
C PRO A 25 10.02 9.97 -9.09
N ALA A 26 11.03 10.64 -9.64
CA ALA A 26 12.06 11.33 -8.84
C ALA A 26 11.50 12.51 -8.02
N ASP A 27 10.41 13.13 -8.45
CA ASP A 27 9.79 14.26 -7.74
C ASP A 27 9.17 13.82 -6.40
N LEU A 28 8.92 12.51 -6.21
CA LEU A 28 8.49 11.95 -4.93
C LEU A 28 9.50 12.23 -3.82
N ALA A 29 10.79 12.42 -4.14
CA ALA A 29 11.83 12.73 -3.16
C ALA A 29 11.70 14.13 -2.53
N ALA A 30 10.95 15.03 -3.18
CA ALA A 30 10.66 16.36 -2.66
C ALA A 30 9.41 16.41 -1.77
N MET A 31 8.71 15.28 -1.61
CA MET A 31 7.46 15.18 -0.87
C MET A 31 7.69 14.55 0.50
N LEU A 32 6.81 14.85 1.46
CA LEU A 32 6.83 14.20 2.77
C LEU A 32 6.43 12.73 2.64
N TRP A 33 7.28 11.81 3.10
CA TRP A 33 7.00 10.38 3.11
C TRP A 33 6.35 9.97 4.43
N LEU A 34 5.09 9.55 4.34
CA LEU A 34 4.36 8.94 5.44
C LEU A 34 4.76 7.47 5.52
N LYS A 35 5.16 7.05 6.71
CA LYS A 35 5.59 5.68 7.00
C LYS A 35 4.70 5.07 8.06
N ASP A 36 4.47 3.77 7.94
CA ASP A 36 3.91 2.97 9.02
C ASP A 36 5.04 2.23 9.75
N SER A 37 4.99 2.20 11.08
CA SER A 37 6.05 1.60 11.89
C SER A 37 6.09 0.07 11.85
N LEU A 38 5.01 -0.59 11.42
CA LEU A 38 4.98 -2.04 11.15
C LEU A 38 5.67 -2.39 9.83
N TRP A 39 5.78 -1.43 8.92
CA TRP A 39 6.39 -1.60 7.60
C TRP A 39 7.47 -0.53 7.32
N PRO A 40 8.54 -0.47 8.16
CA PRO A 40 9.55 0.58 8.06
C PRO A 40 10.37 0.54 6.75
N ASP A 41 10.40 -0.62 6.09
CA ASP A 41 11.25 -0.92 4.93
C ASP A 41 10.52 -0.77 3.59
N ASP A 42 9.21 -0.53 3.56
CA ASP A 42 8.45 -0.57 2.30
C ASP A 42 8.92 0.46 1.28
N TRP A 43 9.21 1.68 1.73
CA TRP A 43 9.81 2.71 0.88
C TRP A 43 11.16 2.28 0.32
N ALA A 44 12.03 1.68 1.14
CA ALA A 44 13.33 1.19 0.69
C ALA A 44 13.17 0.05 -0.33
N MET A 45 12.23 -0.87 -0.08
CA MET A 45 11.90 -1.97 -0.98
C MET A 45 11.39 -1.47 -2.33
N TRP A 46 10.45 -0.52 -2.32
CA TRP A 46 9.90 0.05 -3.54
C TRP A 46 11.00 0.76 -4.36
N VAL A 47 11.78 1.65 -3.73
CA VAL A 47 12.91 2.35 -4.38
C VAL A 47 13.90 1.38 -5.00
N GLN A 48 14.28 0.32 -4.27
CA GLN A 48 15.21 -0.69 -4.77
C GLN A 48 14.65 -1.43 -6.00
N LYS A 49 13.38 -1.84 -5.94
CA LYS A 49 12.76 -2.64 -7.01
C LYS A 49 12.37 -1.83 -8.23
N THR A 50 12.06 -0.54 -8.07
CA THR A 50 11.85 0.37 -9.20
C THR A 50 13.14 0.96 -9.74
N GLN A 51 14.28 0.68 -9.09
CA GLN A 51 15.60 1.26 -9.41
C GLN A 51 15.55 2.80 -9.47
N LEU A 52 14.70 3.41 -8.63
CA LEU A 52 14.52 4.85 -8.64
C LEU A 52 15.76 5.53 -8.05
N ALA A 53 16.40 6.38 -8.85
CA ALA A 53 17.41 7.29 -8.34
C ALA A 53 16.73 8.45 -7.59
N LEU A 54 16.92 8.50 -6.27
CA LEU A 54 16.45 9.63 -5.47
C LEU A 54 17.53 10.73 -5.46
N PRO A 55 17.20 11.97 -5.88
CA PRO A 55 18.16 13.07 -5.86
C PRO A 55 18.56 13.50 -4.44
N ASN A 56 17.70 13.26 -3.44
CA ASN A 56 17.92 13.56 -2.03
C ASN A 56 17.20 12.54 -1.14
N LEU A 57 17.56 12.50 0.14
CA LEU A 57 16.78 11.78 1.14
C LEU A 57 15.47 12.53 1.40
N PRO A 58 14.30 11.87 1.32
CA PRO A 58 13.02 12.50 1.61
C PRO A 58 12.85 12.77 3.11
N GLU A 59 12.09 13.81 3.45
CA GLU A 59 11.58 13.98 4.81
C GLU A 59 10.57 12.87 5.12
N THR A 60 10.57 12.38 6.36
CA THR A 60 9.70 11.26 6.76
C THR A 60 8.98 11.53 8.07
N VAL A 61 7.71 11.13 8.16
CA VAL A 61 6.96 11.02 9.41
C VAL A 61 6.46 9.60 9.57
N SER A 62 6.63 9.03 10.76
CA SER A 62 6.25 7.65 11.07
C SER A 62 5.03 7.61 11.98
N TYR A 63 4.06 6.77 11.64
CA TYR A 63 2.84 6.55 12.40
C TYR A 63 2.82 5.11 12.94
N SER A 64 2.28 4.93 14.14
CA SER A 64 2.10 3.60 14.73
C SER A 64 0.84 2.87 14.28
N LEU A 65 -0.04 3.56 13.52
CA LEU A 65 -1.29 3.03 13.02
C LEU A 65 -1.43 3.39 11.54
N TYR A 66 -1.50 2.36 10.69
CA TYR A 66 -1.64 2.53 9.26
C TYR A 66 -2.86 3.39 8.88
N SER A 67 -3.98 3.21 9.58
CA SER A 67 -5.20 3.98 9.33
C SER A 67 -5.00 5.49 9.52
N LEU A 68 -4.13 5.90 10.45
CA LEU A 68 -3.82 7.32 10.66
C LEU A 68 -2.91 7.85 9.54
N ALA A 69 -1.87 7.09 9.16
CA ALA A 69 -1.03 7.46 8.01
C ALA A 69 -1.84 7.56 6.71
N LEU A 70 -2.80 6.66 6.52
CA LEU A 70 -3.72 6.65 5.38
C LEU A 70 -4.60 7.89 5.35
N GLU A 71 -5.16 8.29 6.51
CA GLU A 71 -5.99 9.49 6.61
C GLU A 71 -5.18 10.77 6.35
N GLU A 72 -3.95 10.84 6.87
CA GLU A 72 -3.04 11.96 6.58
C GLU A 72 -2.68 12.04 5.09
N ALA A 73 -2.50 10.90 4.41
CA ALA A 73 -2.30 10.84 2.97
C ALA A 73 -3.52 11.37 2.20
N ARG A 74 -4.73 11.00 2.62
CA ARG A 74 -6.01 11.47 2.04
C ARG A 74 -6.20 12.97 2.23
N ASN A 75 -5.78 13.49 3.38
CA ASN A 75 -5.80 14.92 3.70
C ASN A 75 -4.66 15.70 3.03
N GLY A 76 -3.77 15.03 2.29
CA GLY A 76 -2.71 15.65 1.49
C GLY A 76 -1.47 16.05 2.28
N ALA A 77 -1.29 15.53 3.49
CA ALA A 77 -0.11 15.81 4.32
C ALA A 77 1.19 15.23 3.72
N GLY A 78 1.09 14.17 2.92
CA GLY A 78 2.23 13.53 2.29
C GLY A 78 1.86 12.35 1.41
N ILE A 79 2.87 11.59 1.00
CA ILE A 79 2.74 10.38 0.20
C ILE A 79 2.94 9.18 1.10
N LEU A 80 2.00 8.24 1.07
CA LEU A 80 2.09 6.98 1.79
C LEU A 80 2.53 5.87 0.83
N MET A 81 3.30 4.92 1.33
CA MET A 81 3.44 3.64 0.65
C MET A 81 2.19 2.79 0.93
N GLY A 82 1.29 2.73 -0.05
CA GLY A 82 0.05 2.01 0.04
C GLY A 82 0.26 0.51 -0.14
N HIS A 83 -0.32 -0.32 0.71
CA HIS A 83 -0.52 -1.73 0.38
C HIS A 83 -1.79 -1.85 -0.44
N ASP A 84 -1.70 -2.39 -1.65
CA ASP A 84 -2.77 -2.36 -2.67
C ASP A 84 -4.13 -2.80 -2.09
N PHE A 85 -4.15 -3.92 -1.38
CA PHE A 85 -5.35 -4.45 -0.71
C PHE A 85 -5.97 -3.53 0.35
N LEU A 86 -5.17 -2.68 1.00
CA LEU A 86 -5.63 -1.73 2.02
C LEU A 86 -6.10 -0.41 1.42
N VAL A 87 -5.56 -0.02 0.26
CA VAL A 87 -5.83 1.29 -0.36
C VAL A 87 -6.78 1.21 -1.54
N GLN A 88 -7.14 0.01 -1.99
CA GLN A 88 -8.01 -0.21 -3.16
C GLN A 88 -9.32 0.58 -3.08
N ALA A 89 -10.00 0.60 -1.93
CA ALA A 89 -11.24 1.37 -1.76
C ALA A 89 -11.02 2.88 -1.99
N SER A 90 -9.95 3.44 -1.42
CA SER A 90 -9.58 4.85 -1.58
C SER A 90 -9.12 5.19 -3.00
N LEU A 91 -8.51 4.23 -3.71
CA LEU A 91 -8.16 4.37 -5.12
C LEU A 91 -9.41 4.35 -6.01
N LEU A 92 -10.38 3.49 -5.70
CA LEU A 92 -11.64 3.37 -6.44
C LEU A 92 -12.56 4.59 -6.24
N ASP A 93 -12.64 5.13 -5.02
CA ASP A 93 -13.42 6.33 -4.72
C ASP A 93 -12.72 7.64 -5.08
N GLY A 94 -11.42 7.58 -5.42
CA GLY A 94 -10.60 8.70 -5.83
C GLY A 94 -10.15 9.62 -4.69
N SER A 95 -10.37 9.24 -3.43
CA SER A 95 -9.81 9.96 -2.27
C SER A 95 -8.30 9.78 -2.15
N LEU A 96 -7.75 8.70 -2.72
CA LEU A 96 -6.34 8.56 -3.04
C LEU A 96 -6.15 8.27 -4.53
N VAL A 97 -4.97 8.61 -5.03
CA VAL A 97 -4.50 8.21 -6.34
C VAL A 97 -3.07 7.67 -6.23
N ALA A 98 -2.71 6.77 -7.13
CA ALA A 98 -1.32 6.41 -7.36
C ALA A 98 -0.74 7.37 -8.41
N PRO A 99 0.21 8.27 -8.07
CA PRO A 99 0.78 9.20 -9.04
C PRO A 99 1.53 8.47 -10.18
N PHE A 100 2.04 7.27 -9.89
CA PHE A 100 2.64 6.37 -10.87
C PHE A 100 2.12 4.95 -10.66
N ASN A 101 1.78 4.27 -11.75
CA ASN A 101 1.34 2.88 -11.72
C ASN A 101 2.56 1.93 -11.66
N THR A 102 3.26 1.92 -10.53
CA THR A 102 4.48 1.11 -10.31
C THR A 102 4.34 0.22 -9.07
N PRO A 103 3.37 -0.72 -9.08
CA PRO A 103 3.20 -1.67 -8.00
C PRO A 103 4.40 -2.62 -7.91
N VAL A 104 4.81 -2.91 -6.68
CA VAL A 104 5.94 -3.77 -6.37
C VAL A 104 5.48 -4.87 -5.42
N SER A 105 5.67 -6.13 -5.80
CA SER A 105 5.38 -7.26 -4.91
C SER A 105 6.32 -7.24 -3.69
N THR A 106 5.78 -7.39 -2.48
CA THR A 106 6.58 -7.51 -1.26
C THR A 106 7.09 -8.94 -1.03
N GLY A 107 6.60 -9.90 -1.82
CA GLY A 107 6.81 -11.33 -1.59
C GLY A 107 6.00 -11.90 -0.41
N LYS A 108 5.19 -11.06 0.25
CA LYS A 108 4.25 -11.48 1.30
C LYS A 108 2.87 -11.71 0.70
N VAL A 109 2.00 -12.32 1.50
CA VAL A 109 0.62 -12.59 1.12
C VAL A 109 -0.30 -12.40 2.32
N VAL A 110 -1.52 -11.92 2.06
CA VAL A 110 -2.59 -11.87 3.05
C VAL A 110 -3.19 -13.27 3.19
N LYS A 111 -3.28 -13.78 4.43
CA LYS A 111 -3.83 -15.12 4.71
C LYS A 111 -5.00 -15.05 5.67
N ALA A 112 -6.12 -15.68 5.29
CA ALA A 112 -7.14 -16.04 6.24
C ALA A 112 -6.69 -17.28 7.03
N ARG A 113 -6.71 -17.17 8.37
CA ARG A 113 -6.62 -18.33 9.25
C ARG A 113 -8.00 -18.68 9.76
N LEU A 114 -8.42 -19.90 9.47
CA LEU A 114 -9.66 -20.47 9.99
C LEU A 114 -9.34 -21.34 11.19
N ARG A 115 -10.29 -21.43 12.11
CA ARG A 115 -10.20 -22.32 13.27
C ARG A 115 -10.11 -23.77 12.78
N ASP A 116 -9.25 -24.56 13.44
CA ASP A 116 -9.07 -25.98 13.09
C ASP A 116 -10.41 -26.74 13.14
N GLY A 117 -10.69 -27.50 12.07
CA GLY A 117 -11.96 -28.20 11.83
C GLY A 117 -12.78 -27.65 10.65
N ASP A 118 -12.65 -26.36 10.33
CA ASP A 118 -13.51 -25.66 9.36
C ASP A 118 -12.96 -25.67 7.91
N GLN A 119 -11.66 -25.97 7.75
CA GLN A 119 -10.99 -25.93 6.43
C GLN A 119 -11.48 -27.00 5.44
N ARG A 120 -12.12 -28.08 5.92
CA ARG A 120 -12.69 -29.14 5.06
C ARG A 120 -14.04 -28.77 4.44
N GLY A 121 -14.65 -27.64 4.85
CA GLY A 121 -16.00 -27.23 4.45
C GLY A 121 -16.07 -25.95 3.61
N LEU A 122 -14.95 -25.30 3.32
CA LEU A 122 -14.98 -24.04 2.55
C LEU A 122 -15.40 -24.29 1.11
N SER A 123 -16.59 -23.83 0.75
CA SER A 123 -17.00 -23.82 -0.65
C SER A 123 -16.07 -22.90 -1.46
N PRO A 124 -15.76 -23.25 -2.73
CA PRO A 124 -15.01 -22.36 -3.62
C PRO A 124 -15.62 -20.95 -3.76
N ARG A 125 -16.93 -20.82 -3.56
CA ARG A 125 -17.63 -19.53 -3.57
C ARG A 125 -17.21 -18.65 -2.39
N LEU A 126 -17.08 -19.21 -1.20
CA LEU A 126 -16.64 -18.47 -0.01
C LEU A 126 -15.17 -18.07 -0.10
N VAL A 127 -14.31 -18.96 -0.61
CA VAL A 127 -12.91 -18.64 -0.89
C VAL A 127 -12.80 -17.46 -1.86
N ARG A 128 -13.56 -17.49 -2.97
CA ARG A 128 -13.59 -16.39 -3.94
C ARG A 128 -14.15 -15.10 -3.36
N ALA A 129 -15.17 -15.18 -2.50
CA ALA A 129 -15.74 -14.00 -1.85
C ALA A 129 -14.74 -13.34 -0.88
N LEU A 130 -13.99 -14.14 -0.12
CA LEU A 130 -12.95 -13.64 0.78
C LEU A 130 -11.77 -13.04 0.03
N ALA A 131 -11.36 -13.65 -1.09
CA ALA A 131 -10.30 -13.14 -1.95
C ALA A 131 -10.72 -11.90 -2.76
N ALA A 132 -12.02 -11.64 -2.91
CA ALA A 132 -12.54 -10.43 -3.58
C ALA A 132 -12.73 -9.25 -2.60
N ALA A 133 -12.69 -9.52 -1.29
CA ALA A 133 -12.78 -8.52 -0.23
C ALA A 133 -11.41 -8.16 0.36
N ALA A 134 -10.37 -8.89 -0.05
CA ALA A 134 -8.97 -8.60 0.17
C ALA A 134 -8.39 -8.10 -1.17
#